data_AF-A0A7Y1U2V4-F1
#
_entry.id   AF-A0A7Y1U2V4-F1
#
_cell.length_a   1.000
_cell.length_b   1.000
_cell.length_c   1.000
_cell.angle_alpha   90.00
_cell.angle_beta   90.00
_cell.angle_gamma   90.00
#
_symmetry.space_group_name_H-M   'P 1'
#
loop_
_entity.id
_entity.type
_entity.pdbx_description
1 polymer ?
#
loop_
_entity_poly.entity_id
_entity_poly.type
_entity_poly.pdbx_seq_one_letter_code
_entity_poly.pdbx_strand_id
1 'polypeptide(L)'
;MAREHLDGVPFRDWSRKAQLRALRSAARIALVDFGYRGAQLDLVEFEFNATFRVTTKRGERFAMRLNINSTGDAEQVEAETAWVAALAEETDVLLPLPQPTASGDRMALVWFDPLRRDVPIVLYSWLGGRHLNDGS
;
A
#
# COMPACT_ATOMS: atom_id res chain seq x y z
N MET A 1 -11.21 -20.10 -13.12
CA MET A 1 -11.37 -19.55 -11.76
C MET A 1 -12.08 -18.22 -11.88
N ALA A 2 -13.34 -18.17 -11.46
CA ALA A 2 -14.26 -17.07 -11.75
C ALA A 2 -13.74 -15.74 -11.20
N ARG A 3 -13.53 -14.77 -12.11
CA ARG A 3 -13.48 -13.35 -11.74
C ARG A 3 -14.89 -13.01 -11.30
N GLU A 4 -15.16 -12.97 -10.01
CA GLU A 4 -16.36 -12.29 -9.47
C GLU A 4 -16.19 -10.80 -9.78
N HIS A 5 -16.42 -10.43 -11.03
CA HIS A 5 -16.66 -9.06 -11.40
C HIS A 5 -18.10 -8.80 -10.94
N LEU A 6 -18.24 -8.29 -9.72
CA LEU A 6 -19.54 -7.90 -9.15
C LEU A 6 -19.95 -6.59 -9.83
N ASP A 7 -20.36 -6.69 -11.10
CA ASP A 7 -20.80 -5.57 -11.92
C ASP A 7 -21.79 -4.69 -11.13
N GLY A 8 -21.45 -3.41 -10.97
CA GLY A 8 -22.31 -2.40 -10.34
C GLY A 8 -22.26 -2.31 -8.81
N VAL A 9 -21.57 -3.22 -8.11
CA VAL A 9 -21.41 -3.12 -6.64
C VAL A 9 -20.14 -2.33 -6.31
N PRO A 10 -20.23 -1.22 -5.54
CA PRO A 10 -19.05 -0.47 -5.12
C PRO A 10 -18.05 -1.36 -4.39
N PHE A 11 -16.75 -1.13 -4.61
CA PHE A 11 -15.68 -1.93 -4.00
C PHE A 11 -15.82 -2.05 -2.46
N ARG A 12 -16.24 -0.97 -1.77
CA ARG A 12 -16.47 -0.94 -0.32
C ARG A 12 -17.55 -1.92 0.17
N ASP A 13 -18.48 -2.28 -0.70
CA ASP A 13 -19.62 -3.15 -0.38
C ASP A 13 -19.33 -4.62 -0.73
N TRP A 14 -18.16 -4.91 -1.30
CA TRP A 14 -17.70 -6.28 -1.52
C TRP A 14 -17.40 -6.97 -0.19
N SER A 15 -17.47 -8.30 -0.16
CA SER A 15 -16.99 -9.05 1.00
C SER A 15 -15.52 -8.72 1.29
N ARG A 16 -15.15 -8.65 2.58
CA ARG A 16 -13.77 -8.40 3.00
C ARG A 16 -12.76 -9.35 2.34
N LYS A 17 -13.15 -10.61 2.14
CA LYS A 17 -12.34 -11.61 1.44
C LYS A 17 -12.13 -11.25 -0.03
N ALA A 18 -13.17 -10.80 -0.74
CA ALA A 18 -13.07 -10.37 -2.14
C ALA A 18 -12.21 -9.10 -2.28
N GLN A 19 -12.42 -8.10 -1.41
CA GLN A 19 -11.60 -6.88 -1.37
C GLN A 19 -10.12 -7.22 -1.21
N LEU A 20 -9.79 -8.04 -0.21
CA LEU A 20 -8.42 -8.46 0.06
C LEU A 20 -7.78 -9.27 -1.08
N ARG A 21 -8.57 -10.07 -1.82
CA ARG A 21 -8.05 -10.76 -3.01
C ARG A 21 -7.71 -9.78 -4.13
N ALA A 22 -8.55 -8.78 -4.37
CA ALA A 22 -8.31 -7.75 -5.37
C ALA A 22 -7.08 -6.90 -5.01
N LEU A 23 -7.00 -6.42 -3.76
CA LEU A 23 -5.86 -5.64 -3.26
C LEU A 23 -4.55 -6.42 -3.35
N ARG A 24 -4.52 -7.70 -2.95
CA ARG A 24 -3.34 -8.55 -3.12
C ARG A 24 -2.94 -8.73 -4.57
N SER A 25 -3.89 -8.73 -5.49
CA SER A 25 -3.59 -8.86 -6.92
C SER A 25 -2.93 -7.57 -7.44
N ALA A 26 -3.46 -6.40 -7.07
CA ALA A 26 -2.83 -5.11 -7.39
C ALA A 26 -1.43 -4.98 -6.78
N ALA A 27 -1.26 -5.34 -5.51
CA ALA A 27 0.04 -5.35 -4.83
C ALA A 27 1.06 -6.24 -5.55
N ARG A 28 0.66 -7.42 -6.03
CA ARG A 28 1.55 -8.31 -6.80
C ARG A 28 1.98 -7.73 -8.14
N ILE A 29 1.12 -6.95 -8.80
CA ILE A 29 1.47 -6.24 -10.03
C ILE A 29 2.53 -5.18 -9.70
N ALA A 30 2.29 -4.34 -8.69
CA ALA A 30 3.25 -3.31 -8.27
C ALA A 30 4.61 -3.90 -7.87
N LEU A 31 4.65 -5.06 -7.20
CA LEU A 31 5.91 -5.73 -6.84
C LEU A 31 6.78 -6.09 -8.04
N VAL A 32 6.20 -6.23 -9.24
CA VAL A 32 6.99 -6.41 -10.47
C VAL A 32 7.77 -5.13 -10.78
N ASP A 33 7.13 -3.98 -10.67
CA ASP A 33 7.74 -2.67 -10.95
C ASP A 33 8.82 -2.33 -9.92
N PHE A 34 8.64 -2.74 -8.66
CA PHE A 34 9.67 -2.63 -7.61
C PHE A 34 10.77 -3.72 -7.69
N GLY A 35 10.71 -4.66 -8.66
CA GLY A 35 11.71 -5.72 -8.80
C GLY A 35 11.63 -6.85 -7.77
N TYR A 36 10.58 -6.88 -6.94
CA TYR A 36 10.37 -7.87 -5.87
C TYR A 36 9.34 -8.95 -6.25
N ARG A 37 9.39 -9.41 -7.51
CA ARG A 37 8.47 -10.45 -8.03
C ARG A 37 8.48 -11.70 -7.14
N GLY A 38 7.29 -12.10 -6.69
CA GLY A 38 7.09 -13.29 -5.87
C GLY A 38 7.44 -13.09 -4.38
N ALA A 39 7.59 -11.85 -3.92
CA ALA A 39 7.61 -11.55 -2.49
C ALA A 39 6.28 -11.93 -1.82
N GLN A 40 6.36 -12.32 -0.54
CA GLN A 40 5.19 -12.60 0.28
C GLN A 40 4.50 -11.30 0.69
N LEU A 41 3.17 -11.33 0.76
CA LEU A 41 2.32 -10.20 1.14
C LEU A 41 1.44 -10.57 2.34
N ASP A 42 1.76 -10.00 3.49
CA ASP A 42 0.95 -10.11 4.71
C ASP A 42 0.21 -8.80 4.94
N LEU A 43 -1.09 -8.87 5.21
CA LEU A 43 -1.85 -7.66 5.49
C LEU A 43 -1.45 -7.13 6.88
N VAL A 44 -1.09 -5.85 6.95
CA VAL A 44 -0.84 -5.14 8.22
C VAL A 44 -2.08 -4.38 8.62
N GLU A 45 -2.64 -3.59 7.70
CA GLU A 45 -3.78 -2.73 7.95
C GLU A 45 -4.63 -2.60 6.69
N PHE A 46 -5.95 -2.55 6.86
CA PHE A 46 -6.86 -2.21 5.78
C PHE A 46 -8.12 -1.54 6.34
N GLU A 47 -8.09 -0.22 6.28
CA GLU A 47 -9.21 0.68 6.56
C GLU A 47 -9.36 1.64 5.37
N PHE A 48 -8.76 2.83 5.45
CA PHE A 48 -8.79 3.83 4.36
C PHE A 48 -7.81 3.52 3.23
N ASN A 49 -6.65 2.98 3.58
CA ASN A 49 -5.66 2.45 2.65
C ASN A 49 -5.38 0.99 3.00
N ALA A 50 -4.78 0.25 2.07
CA ALA A 50 -4.32 -1.10 2.36
C ALA A 50 -2.80 -1.11 2.48
N THR A 51 -2.31 -1.53 3.64
CA THR A 51 -0.87 -1.67 3.93
C THR A 51 -0.52 -3.14 4.05
N PHE A 52 0.45 -3.58 3.25
CA PHE A 52 1.01 -4.92 3.29
C PHE A 52 2.46 -4.89 3.76
N ARG A 53 2.84 -5.85 4.60
CA ARG A 53 4.23 -6.24 4.77
C ARG A 53 4.63 -7.06 3.56
N VAL A 54 5.67 -6.60 2.88
CA VAL A 54 6.34 -7.32 1.81
C VAL A 54 7.55 -8.02 2.41
N THR A 55 7.67 -9.33 2.21
CA THR A 55 8.88 -10.08 2.54
C THR A 55 9.50 -10.63 1.25
N THR A 56 10.69 -10.15 0.88
CA THR A 56 11.39 -10.61 -0.32
C THR A 56 11.88 -12.04 -0.16
N LYS A 57 12.27 -12.67 -1.27
CA LYS A 57 12.90 -14.00 -1.25
C LYS A 57 14.21 -14.03 -0.45
N ARG A 58 14.86 -12.87 -0.28
CA ARG A 58 16.09 -12.70 0.52
C ARG A 58 15.80 -12.40 1.99
N GLY A 59 14.53 -12.29 2.39
CA GLY A 59 14.12 -12.01 3.75
C GLY A 59 14.03 -10.52 4.11
N GLU A 60 14.28 -9.62 3.16
CA GLU A 60 14.13 -8.18 3.36
C GLU A 60 12.66 -7.84 3.55
N ARG A 61 12.39 -6.84 4.40
CA ARG A 61 11.03 -6.43 4.72
C ARG A 61 10.79 -5.00 4.28
N PHE A 62 9.60 -4.77 3.75
CA PHE A 62 9.13 -3.45 3.34
C PHE A 62 7.66 -3.27 3.71
N ALA A 63 7.23 -2.02 3.82
CA ALA A 63 5.82 -1.66 3.97
C ALA A 63 5.31 -1.13 2.62
N MET A 64 4.35 -1.82 2.01
CA MET A 64 3.71 -1.42 0.77
C MET A 64 2.33 -0.85 1.06
N ARG A 65 2.05 0.38 0.61
CA ARG A 65 0.76 1.04 0.81
C ARG A 65 0.06 1.27 -0.53
N LEU A 66 -1.18 0.81 -0.63
CA LEU A 66 -2.07 1.02 -1.77
C LEU A 66 -3.02 2.18 -1.44
N ASN A 67 -2.92 3.28 -2.18
CA ASN A 67 -3.66 4.51 -1.89
C ASN A 67 -5.05 4.53 -2.54
N ILE A 68 -5.88 3.56 -2.18
CA ILE A 68 -7.21 3.32 -2.78
C ILE A 68 -8.23 4.44 -2.54
N ASN A 69 -7.97 5.37 -1.62
CA ASN A 69 -8.83 6.53 -1.36
C ASN A 69 -8.36 7.82 -2.05
N SER A 70 -7.24 7.82 -2.78
CA SER A 70 -6.75 9.02 -3.48
C SER A 70 -7.67 9.41 -4.65
N THR A 71 -8.17 10.64 -4.72
CA THR A 71 -9.12 11.07 -5.78
C THR A 71 -8.47 11.78 -6.97
N GLY A 72 -7.15 11.96 -6.97
CA GLY A 72 -6.40 12.36 -8.17
C GLY A 72 -6.23 13.87 -8.41
N ASP A 73 -6.66 14.75 -7.51
CA ASP A 73 -6.54 16.20 -7.69
C ASP A 73 -5.93 16.90 -6.46
N ALA A 74 -5.44 18.14 -6.64
CA ALA A 74 -4.61 19.00 -5.75
C ALA A 74 -4.47 18.71 -4.23
N GLU A 75 -5.49 18.17 -3.56
CA GLU A 75 -5.42 17.53 -2.24
C GLU A 75 -4.31 16.47 -2.14
N GLN A 76 -3.87 15.87 -3.24
CA GLN A 76 -2.81 14.86 -3.24
C GLN A 76 -1.45 15.41 -2.77
N VAL A 77 -1.18 16.70 -2.99
CA VAL A 77 0.01 17.42 -2.49
C VAL A 77 -0.19 17.83 -1.03
N GLU A 78 -1.41 18.18 -0.64
CA GLU A 78 -1.74 18.56 0.74
C GLU A 78 -1.77 17.35 1.67
N ALA A 79 -2.25 16.19 1.21
CA ALA A 79 -2.21 14.92 1.91
C ALA A 79 -0.79 14.37 2.03
N GLU A 80 0.08 14.61 1.05
CA GLU A 80 1.51 14.29 1.14
C GLU A 80 2.20 15.18 2.19
N THR A 81 1.84 16.46 2.24
CA THR A 81 2.36 17.44 3.21
C THR A 81 1.81 17.18 4.63
N ALA A 82 0.52 16.90 4.79
CA ALA A 82 -0.13 16.61 6.06
C ALA A 82 0.28 15.25 6.62
N TRP A 83 0.54 14.25 5.77
CA TRP A 83 1.08 12.96 6.20
C TRP A 83 2.51 13.09 6.72
N VAL A 84 3.37 13.87 6.03
CA VAL A 84 4.73 14.17 6.51
C VAL A 84 4.70 15.02 7.80
N ALA A 85 3.78 15.98 7.91
CA ALA A 85 3.63 16.82 9.10
C ALA A 85 3.10 16.05 10.33
N ALA A 86 2.08 15.20 10.15
CA ALA A 86 1.54 14.37 11.24
C ALA A 86 2.57 13.32 11.74
N LEU A 87 3.42 12.81 10.84
CA LEU A 87 4.54 11.93 11.19
C LEU A 87 5.68 12.65 11.93
N ALA A 88 5.84 13.95 11.71
CA ALA A 88 6.89 14.77 12.33
C ALA A 88 6.48 15.35 13.69
N GLU A 89 5.19 15.59 13.93
CA GLU A 89 4.69 16.08 15.22
C GLU A 89 4.66 15.01 16.31
N GLU A 90 4.60 13.72 15.95
CA GLU A 90 4.40 12.66 16.94
C GLU A 90 5.65 11.98 17.49
N THR A 91 6.88 12.14 16.99
CA THR A 91 8.10 11.60 17.66
C THR A 91 9.43 11.93 16.96
N ASP A 92 10.57 11.69 17.64
CA ASP A 92 11.95 11.61 17.09
C ASP A 92 12.13 10.44 16.07
N VAL A 93 11.17 10.20 15.17
CA VAL A 93 11.01 8.96 14.39
C VAL A 93 11.98 8.87 13.22
N LEU A 94 12.61 7.69 13.08
CA LEU A 94 13.22 7.21 11.84
C LEU A 94 12.19 7.25 10.70
N LEU A 95 12.28 8.25 9.82
CA LEU A 95 11.36 8.36 8.69
C LEU A 95 11.49 7.13 7.76
N PRO A 96 10.36 6.50 7.37
CA PRO A 96 10.40 5.38 6.44
C PRO A 96 10.97 5.86 5.09
N LEU A 97 12.07 5.25 4.64
CA LEU A 97 12.72 5.63 3.40
C LEU A 97 11.95 5.05 2.19
N PRO A 98 11.47 5.89 1.24
CA PRO A 98 10.80 5.40 0.05
C PRO A 98 11.76 4.56 -0.80
N GLN A 99 11.30 3.41 -1.25
CA GLN A 99 12.03 2.53 -2.16
C GLN A 99 11.58 2.85 -3.59
N PRO A 100 12.50 3.22 -4.50
CA PRO A 100 12.13 3.50 -5.88
C PRO A 100 11.72 2.22 -6.62
N THR A 101 10.97 2.38 -7.70
CA THR A 101 10.76 1.30 -8.68
C THR A 101 12.09 0.96 -9.37
N ALA A 102 12.13 -0.15 -10.10
CA ALA A 102 13.29 -0.52 -10.92
C ALA A 102 13.62 0.55 -11.99
N SER A 103 12.64 1.37 -12.38
CA SER A 103 12.79 2.50 -13.30
C SER A 103 13.23 3.81 -12.61
N GLY A 104 13.26 3.83 -11.27
CA GLY A 104 13.63 5.01 -10.48
C GLY A 104 12.46 5.87 -10.00
N ASP A 105 11.21 5.50 -10.31
CA ASP A 105 10.02 6.25 -9.90
C ASP A 105 9.73 6.07 -8.40
N ARG A 106 9.08 7.06 -7.78
CA ARG A 106 8.73 7.01 -6.35
C ARG A 106 7.52 6.15 -6.04
N MET A 107 6.74 5.77 -7.05
CA MET A 107 5.52 4.97 -6.91
C MET A 107 5.23 4.16 -8.18
N ALA A 108 4.49 3.08 -8.03
CA ALA A 108 3.88 2.35 -9.14
C ALA A 108 2.42 2.79 -9.30
N LEU A 109 1.98 3.01 -10.54
CA LEU A 109 0.58 3.23 -10.88
C LEU A 109 0.00 1.93 -11.42
N VAL A 110 -0.96 1.35 -10.70
CA VAL A 110 -1.58 0.08 -11.09
C VAL A 110 -3.05 0.28 -11.38
N TRP A 111 -3.47 -0.07 -12.60
CA TRP A 111 -4.89 -0.10 -12.96
C TRP A 111 -5.64 -1.06 -12.03
N PHE A 112 -6.57 -0.50 -11.25
CA PHE A 112 -7.37 -1.23 -10.28
C PHE A 112 -8.83 -1.28 -10.74
N ASP A 113 -9.17 -2.36 -11.44
CA ASP A 113 -10.50 -2.60 -12.02
C ASP A 113 -11.67 -2.32 -11.05
N PRO A 114 -11.63 -2.68 -9.75
CA PRO A 114 -12.71 -2.37 -8.82
C PRO A 114 -13.00 -0.87 -8.61
N LEU A 115 -12.00 0.00 -8.84
CA LEU A 115 -12.15 1.47 -8.76
C LEU A 115 -12.10 2.15 -10.14
N ARG A 116 -11.89 1.38 -11.23
CA ARG A 116 -11.84 1.88 -12.62
C ARG A 116 -10.85 3.03 -12.81
N ARG A 117 -9.71 2.98 -12.12
CA ARG A 117 -8.64 3.99 -12.17
C ARG A 117 -7.30 3.40 -11.78
N ASP A 118 -6.23 4.15 -12.03
CA ASP A 118 -4.93 3.84 -11.47
C ASP A 118 -4.89 4.15 -9.97
N VAL A 119 -4.33 3.21 -9.21
CA VAL A 119 -4.07 3.36 -7.78
C VAL A 119 -2.57 3.57 -7.59
N PRO A 120 -2.16 4.68 -6.94
CA PRO A 120 -0.78 4.89 -6.54
C PRO A 120 -0.36 3.90 -5.45
N ILE A 121 0.73 3.19 -5.68
CA ILE A 121 1.30 2.21 -4.75
C ILE A 121 2.74 2.61 -4.43
N VAL A 122 3.03 2.77 -3.14
CA VAL A 122 4.34 3.17 -2.63
C VAL A 122 4.93 2.08 -1.77
N LEU A 123 6.26 2.00 -1.75
CA LEU A 123 7.02 1.04 -0.97
C LEU A 123 7.99 1.79 -0.05
N TYR A 124 8.03 1.40 1.21
CA TYR A 124 8.88 2.01 2.23
C TYR A 124 9.76 0.95 2.90
N SER A 125 10.94 1.36 3.38
CA SER A 125 11.74 0.56 4.28
C SER A 125 10.91 0.13 5.49
N TRP A 126 11.03 -1.13 5.90
CA TRP A 126 10.37 -1.59 7.11
C TRP A 126 11.00 -0.93 8.34
N LEU A 127 10.22 -0.11 9.05
CA LEU A 127 10.61 0.35 10.38
C LEU A 127 10.42 -0.82 11.34
N GLY A 128 11.52 -1.29 11.93
CA GLY A 128 11.49 -2.32 12.95
C GLY A 128 10.83 -1.80 14.23
N GLY A 129 9.50 -1.69 14.24
CA GLY A 129 8.75 -1.40 15.44
C GLY A 129 8.71 -2.63 16.34
N ARG A 130 9.38 -2.58 17.50
CA ARG A 130 8.74 -3.14 18.69
C ARG A 130 7.46 -2.33 18.86
N HIS A 131 6.32 -3.01 18.91
CA HIS A 131 5.12 -2.37 19.45
C HIS A 131 5.51 -1.82 20.82
N LEU A 132 5.64 -0.49 20.97
CA LEU A 132 5.60 0.13 22.28
C LEU A 132 4.14 0.04 22.72
N ASN A 133 3.76 -1.15 23.15
CA ASN A 133 2.64 -1.33 24.06
C ASN A 133 3.24 -1.85 25.37
N ASP A 134 4.10 -1.02 25.97
CA ASP A 134 4.44 -1.14 27.39
C ASP A 134 3.57 -0.13 28.12
N GLY A 135 2.56 -0.66 28.80
CA GLY A 135 1.61 0.10 29.59
C GLY A 135 0.82 -0.84 30.49
N SER A 136 1.55 -1.39 31.48
CA SER A 136 1.13 -1.71 32.86
C SER A 136 -0.31 -2.13 33.14
#